data_AF-A0A1G1TIF3-F1
#
_entry.id   AF-A0A1G1TIF3-F1
#
_cell.length_a   1.000
_cell.length_b   1.000
_cell.length_c   1.000
_cell.angle_alpha   90.00
_cell.angle_beta   90.00
_cell.angle_gamma   90.00
#
_symmetry.space_group_name_H-M   'P 1'
#
loop_
_entity.id
_entity.type
_entity.pdbx_description
1 polymer ?
#
loop_
_entity_poly.entity_id
_entity_poly.type
_entity_poly.pdbx_seq_one_letter_code
_entity_poly.pdbx_strand_id
1 'polypeptide(L)'
;MEKLLLFLRQQSKKHQIIITTHSPQVLDMLEEDELDRITICELDQKKGTQFRKLKKAQIVTAKKYMQEIGFLSDYWRHGTLETNN
;
A
#
# COMPACT_ATOMS: atom_id res chain seq x y z
N MET A 1 -14.01 8.87 7.20
CA MET A 1 -13.22 8.19 6.17
C MET A 1 -13.33 6.68 6.28
N GLU A 2 -13.18 6.11 7.48
CA GLU A 2 -13.34 4.68 7.81
C GLU A 2 -14.55 3.98 7.16
N LYS A 3 -15.77 4.56 7.27
CA LYS A 3 -16.99 3.95 6.68
C LYS A 3 -16.92 3.76 5.16
N LEU A 4 -16.29 4.69 4.43
CA LEU A 4 -16.11 4.57 2.98
C LEU A 4 -15.15 3.42 2.66
N LEU A 5 -14.04 3.35 3.39
CA LEU A 5 -13.05 2.30 3.24
C LEU A 5 -13.64 0.91 3.51
N LEU A 6 -14.41 0.75 4.59
CA LEU A 6 -15.12 -0.50 4.87
C LEU A 6 -16.10 -0.90 3.76
N PHE A 7 -16.85 0.07 3.22
CA PHE A 7 -17.73 -0.17 2.08
C PHE A 7 -16.94 -0.64 0.85
N LEU A 8 -15.83 0.02 0.52
CA LEU A 8 -14.97 -0.37 -0.59
C LEU A 8 -14.40 -1.78 -0.40
N ARG A 9 -14.01 -2.15 0.81
CA ARG A 9 -13.55 -3.52 1.15
C ARG A 9 -14.66 -4.56 0.99
N GLN A 10 -15.91 -4.22 1.29
CA GLN A 10 -17.03 -5.11 1.06
C GLN A 10 -17.30 -5.30 -0.44
N GLN A 11 -17.27 -4.20 -1.21
CA GLN A 11 -17.55 -4.24 -2.64
C GLN A 11 -16.41 -4.90 -3.45
N SER A 12 -15.17 -4.80 -2.98
CA SER A 12 -14.00 -5.40 -3.66
C SER A 12 -14.08 -6.93 -3.76
N LYS A 13 -14.88 -7.58 -2.90
CA LYS A 13 -15.16 -9.04 -2.97
C LYS A 13 -15.94 -9.46 -4.21
N LYS A 14 -16.66 -8.52 -4.85
CA LYS A 14 -17.52 -8.78 -6.01
C LYS A 14 -17.15 -7.96 -7.24
N HIS A 15 -16.42 -6.87 -7.05
CA HIS A 15 -16.06 -5.93 -8.10
C HIS A 15 -14.58 -5.59 -8.01
N GLN A 16 -13.92 -5.42 -9.17
CA GLN A 16 -12.58 -4.86 -9.19
C GLN A 16 -12.67 -3.35 -8.89
N ILE A 17 -11.92 -2.90 -7.87
CA ILE A 17 -11.88 -1.50 -7.46
C ILE A 17 -10.42 -1.05 -7.46
N ILE A 18 -10.13 0.05 -8.15
CA ILE A 18 -8.80 0.69 -8.15
C ILE A 18 -8.94 2.03 -7.42
N ILE A 19 -8.13 2.22 -6.38
CA ILE A 19 -8.07 3.45 -5.61
C ILE A 19 -6.69 4.07 -5.82
N THR A 20 -6.66 5.30 -6.32
CA THR A 20 -5.44 6.11 -6.43
C THR A 20 -5.52 7.24 -5.43
N THR A 21 -4.54 7.35 -4.54
CA THR A 21 -4.57 8.35 -3.46
C THR A 21 -3.15 8.68 -3.01
N HIS A 22 -2.97 9.90 -2.49
CA HIS A 22 -1.75 10.30 -1.77
C HIS A 22 -1.87 10.10 -0.26
N SER A 23 -3.03 9.64 0.25
CA SER A 23 -3.27 9.42 1.68
C SER A 23 -2.77 8.03 2.09
N PRO A 24 -1.72 7.94 2.93
CA PRO A 24 -1.23 6.64 3.40
C PRO A 24 -2.24 5.90 4.28
N GLN A 25 -3.20 6.61 4.91
CA GLN A 25 -4.22 6.02 5.77
C GLN A 25 -5.06 4.93 5.08
N VAL A 26 -5.14 4.95 3.74
CA VAL A 26 -5.85 3.91 2.99
C VAL A 26 -5.14 2.55 3.08
N LEU A 27 -3.84 2.53 3.36
CA LEU A 27 -3.06 1.30 3.52
C LEU A 27 -3.48 0.49 4.75
N ASP A 28 -4.03 1.14 5.77
CA ASP A 28 -4.45 0.47 7.02
C ASP A 28 -5.70 -0.41 6.83
N MET A 29 -6.30 -0.40 5.64
CA MET A 29 -7.35 -1.35 5.28
C MET A 29 -6.83 -2.73 4.87
N LEU A 30 -5.56 -2.82 4.47
CA LEU A 30 -4.96 -4.01 3.92
C LEU A 30 -4.49 -4.92 5.06
N GLU A 31 -4.78 -6.20 4.91
CA GLU A 31 -4.18 -7.23 5.75
C GLU A 31 -2.76 -7.56 5.26
N GLU A 32 -1.98 -8.22 6.12
CA GLU A 32 -0.58 -8.59 5.85
C GLU A 32 -0.39 -9.47 4.60
N ASP A 33 -1.41 -10.23 4.21
CA ASP A 33 -1.42 -11.08 3.02
C ASP A 33 -1.95 -10.37 1.76
N GLU A 34 -2.36 -9.11 1.88
CA GLU A 34 -2.91 -8.29 0.79
C GLU A 34 -1.92 -7.23 0.26
N LEU A 35 -0.65 -7.29 0.68
CA LEU A 35 0.39 -6.31 0.31
C LEU A 35 0.71 -6.29 -1.20
N ASP A 36 0.44 -7.38 -1.91
CA ASP A 36 0.60 -7.49 -3.37
C ASP A 36 -0.38 -6.58 -4.15
N ARG A 37 -1.47 -6.16 -3.50
CA ARG A 37 -2.45 -5.23 -4.08
C ARG A 37 -1.90 -3.81 -4.22
N ILE A 38 -0.84 -3.45 -3.50
CA ILE A 38 -0.21 -2.14 -3.57
C ILE A 38 0.46 -1.94 -4.93
N THR A 39 0.20 -0.80 -5.55
CA THR A 39 0.92 -0.33 -6.74
C THR A 39 1.47 1.06 -6.43
N ILE A 40 2.78 1.20 -6.50
CA ILE A 40 3.47 2.46 -6.26
C ILE A 40 3.49 3.22 -7.58
N CYS A 41 3.00 4.45 -7.55
CA CYS A 41 3.12 5.42 -8.63
C CYS A 41 4.21 6.43 -8.26
N GLU A 42 5.26 6.52 -9.07
CA GLU A 42 6.36 7.45 -8.85
C GLU A 42 6.74 8.17 -10.15
N LEU A 43 7.30 9.37 -10.03
CA LEU A 43 7.81 10.13 -11.17
C LEU A 43 9.31 9.90 -11.30
N ASP A 44 9.73 9.14 -12.33
CA ASP A 44 11.13 9.02 -12.70
C ASP A 44 11.51 10.17 -13.64
N GLN A 45 12.63 10.85 -13.36
CA GLN A 45 13.04 12.04 -14.11
C GLN A 45 13.34 11.77 -15.60
N LYS A 46 13.70 10.54 -15.96
CA LYS A 46 14.06 10.15 -17.34
C LYS A 46 12.94 9.40 -18.04
N LYS A 47 12.22 8.55 -17.30
CA LYS A 47 11.20 7.63 -17.82
C LYS A 47 9.77 8.14 -17.64
N GLY A 48 9.58 9.25 -16.92
CA GLY A 48 8.27 9.80 -16.61
C GLY A 48 7.54 9.00 -15.53
N THR A 49 6.21 9.01 -15.53
CA THR A 49 5.40 8.28 -14.54
C THR A 49 5.62 6.78 -14.66
N GLN A 50 6.00 6.14 -13.56
CA GLN A 50 6.21 4.71 -13.45
C GLN A 50 5.22 4.11 -12.45
N PHE A 51 4.75 2.91 -12.78
CA PHE A 51 3.94 2.09 -11.89
C PHE A 51 4.69 0.81 -11.60
N ARG A 52 4.84 0.46 -10.33
CA ARG A 52 5.49 -0.80 -9.94
C ARG A 52 4.83 -1.43 -8.73
N LYS A 53 5.06 -2.73 -8.59
CA LYS A 53 4.72 -3.49 -7.39
C LYS A 53 5.80 -3.35 -6.32
N LEU A 54 5.43 -3.65 -5.08
CA LEU A 54 6.40 -3.87 -4.02
C LEU A 54 7.33 -5.03 -4.40
N LYS A 55 8.63 -4.87 -4.14
CA LYS A 55 9.61 -5.96 -4.22
C LYS A 55 9.31 -6.98 -3.13
N LYS A 56 9.69 -8.25 -3.34
CA LYS A 56 9.52 -9.32 -2.33
C LYS A 56 10.13 -8.95 -0.96
N ALA A 57 11.30 -8.33 -0.96
CA ALA A 57 11.96 -7.87 0.27
C ALA A 57 11.12 -6.81 1.02
N GLN A 58 10.50 -5.87 0.28
CA GLN A 58 9.63 -4.84 0.86
C GLN A 58 8.35 -5.45 1.45
N ILE A 59 7.79 -6.47 0.81
CA ILE A 59 6.64 -7.21 1.35
C ILE A 59 7.02 -7.89 2.66
N VAL A 60 8.19 -8.53 2.73
CA VAL A 60 8.66 -9.21 3.95
C VAL A 60 8.87 -8.21 5.09
N THR A 61 9.50 -7.05 4.83
CA THR A 61 9.72 -6.03 5.87
C THR A 61 8.41 -5.38 6.31
N ALA A 62 7.50 -5.08 5.38
CA ALA A 62 6.17 -4.55 5.69
C ALA A 62 5.36 -5.51 6.55
N LYS A 63 5.34 -6.78 6.18
CA LYS A 63 4.66 -7.82 6.97
C LYS A 63 5.22 -7.90 8.38
N LYS A 64 6.55 -7.90 8.52
CA LYS A 64 7.19 -7.89 9.85
C LYS A 64 6.81 -6.65 10.66
N TYR A 65 6.78 -5.47 10.04
CA TYR A 65 6.37 -4.24 10.70
C TYR A 65 4.92 -4.29 11.20
N MET A 66 4.00 -4.79 10.36
CA MET A 66 2.58 -4.93 10.73
C MET A 66 2.37 -5.89 11.90
N GLN A 67 3.18 -6.95 11.99
CA GLN A 67 3.13 -7.93 13.08
C GLN A 67 3.72 -7.43 14.39
N GLU A 68 4.83 -6.68 14.33
CA GLU A 68 5.65 -6.37 15.50
C GLU A 68 5.50 -4.94 16.03
N ILE A 69 5.10 -3.98 15.17
CA ILE A 69 5.26 -2.55 15.45
C ILE A 69 3.92 -1.80 15.38
N GLY A 70 3.25 -1.83 14.23
CA GLY A 70 2.04 -1.02 14.06
C GLY A 70 1.51 -0.92 12.64
N PHE A 71 0.83 0.20 12.35
CA PHE A 71 0.08 0.38 11.12
C PHE A 71 0.95 0.54 9.88
N LEU A 72 0.49 -0.02 8.76
CA LEU A 72 1.21 0.06 7.47
C LEU A 72 1.35 1.51 6.98
N SER A 73 0.38 2.38 7.28
CA SER A 73 0.44 3.79 6.93
C SER A 73 1.57 4.53 7.64
N ASP A 74 1.95 4.12 8.86
CA ASP A 74 3.07 4.70 9.60
C ASP A 74 4.41 4.23 9.01
N TYR A 75 4.50 2.95 8.63
CA TYR A 75 5.69 2.45 7.94
C TYR A 75 5.88 3.11 6.57
N TRP A 76 4.80 3.42 5.86
CA TRP A 76 4.85 4.21 4.64
C TRP A 76 5.35 5.64 4.90
N ARG A 77 4.85 6.32 5.94
CA ARG A 77 5.23 7.73 6.22
C ARG A 77 6.65 7.90 6.73
N HIS A 78 7.11 6.96 7.54
CA HIS A 78 8.34 7.13 8.34
C HIS A 78 9.43 6.11 8.00
N GLY A 79 9.09 5.07 7.24
CA GLY A 79 9.99 3.99 6.87
C GLY A 79 10.52 4.12 5.45
N THR A 80 10.76 2.96 4.85
CA THR A 80 11.36 2.82 3.51
C THR A 80 10.53 1.93 2.58
N LEU A 81 9.23 1.80 2.86
CA LEU A 81 8.36 0.87 2.16
C LEU A 81 8.27 1.17 0.67
N GLU A 82 8.15 2.44 0.29
CA GLU A 82 8.10 2.86 -1.10
C GLU A 82 9.48 3.12 -1.71
N THR A 83 10.57 3.14 -0.94
CA THR A 83 11.88 3.57 -1.48
C THR A 83 12.55 2.49 -2.32
N ASN A 84 13.08 2.87 -3.49
CA ASN A 84 13.80 2.01 -4.43
C ASN A 84 15.27 1.81 -4.05
N ASN A 85 15.58 1.62 -2.76
CA ASN A 85 16.94 1.20 -2.38
C ASN A 85 17.29 -0.18 -2.98
#